data_AF-A0A7J4EUA0-F1
#
_entry.id   AF-A0A7J4EUA0-F1
#
_cell.length_a   1.000
_cell.length_b   1.000
_cell.length_c   1.000
_cell.angle_alpha   90.00
_cell.angle_beta   90.00
_cell.angle_gamma   90.00
#
_symmetry.space_group_name_H-M   'P 1'
#
loop_
_entity.id
_entity.type
_entity.pdbx_description
1 polymer ?
#
loop_
_entity_poly.entity_id
_entity_poly.type
_entity_poly.pdbx_seq_one_letter_code
_entity_poly.pdbx_strand_id
1 'polypeptide(L)'
;MRGSLLLCGKAQAFTLEGIVSAVMMLMVAYFLFHSTIIISPLTGEASDAQLKYIGIDTLNILNSEGNWNGTLHCLANLNCQELLDNIDKILPDNVDYSLQVIYTSGEVKTHPIVEREYTEDTVSVSKYIVFQNSELVNSPFFFNESSCVDCTQDMQYPVVLEVKLVLWRV
;
A
#
# COMPACT_ATOMS: atom_id res chain seq x y z
N MET A 1 78.74 21.80 -26.50
CA MET A 1 78.25 20.82 -25.51
C MET A 1 77.05 21.39 -24.76
N ARG A 2 75.82 21.20 -25.28
CA ARG A 2 74.56 21.53 -24.60
C ARG A 2 73.52 20.56 -25.17
N GLY A 3 73.31 19.42 -24.51
CA GLY A 3 72.44 18.37 -25.04
C GLY A 3 71.97 17.32 -24.04
N SER A 4 72.63 17.15 -22.89
CA SER A 4 72.26 16.07 -21.94
C SER A 4 71.25 16.45 -20.85
N LEU A 5 70.88 17.72 -20.70
CA LEU A 5 69.96 18.18 -19.63
C LEU A 5 68.46 17.98 -19.95
N LEU A 6 68.09 17.78 -21.22
CA LEU A 6 66.69 17.65 -21.67
C LEU A 6 66.12 16.22 -21.57
N LEU A 7 66.96 15.18 -21.42
CA LEU A 7 66.49 13.80 -21.26
C LEU A 7 66.01 13.49 -19.84
N CYS A 8 66.62 14.13 -18.82
CA CYS A 8 66.30 13.89 -17.41
C CYS A 8 64.85 14.31 -17.07
N GLY A 9 64.39 15.45 -17.59
CA GLY A 9 63.02 15.93 -17.40
C GLY A 9 61.96 15.08 -18.12
N LYS A 10 62.31 14.40 -19.22
CA LYS A 10 61.37 13.53 -19.96
C LYS A 10 61.05 12.25 -19.19
N ALA A 11 62.05 11.61 -18.60
CA ALA A 11 61.83 10.44 -17.76
C ALA A 11 60.99 10.77 -16.52
N GLN A 12 61.25 11.93 -15.89
CA GLN A 12 60.49 12.40 -14.75
C GLN A 12 59.04 12.78 -15.12
N ALA A 13 58.83 13.37 -16.30
CA ALA A 13 57.49 13.65 -16.82
C ALA A 13 56.68 12.36 -17.03
N PHE A 14 57.28 11.31 -17.59
CA PHE A 14 56.61 10.01 -17.76
C PHE A 14 56.22 9.35 -16.43
N THR A 15 57.04 9.49 -15.38
CA THR A 15 56.67 9.00 -14.04
C THR A 15 55.51 9.78 -13.43
N LEU A 16 55.43 11.10 -13.68
CA LEU A 16 54.35 11.94 -13.16
C LEU A 16 53.03 11.67 -13.89
N GLU A 17 53.07 11.45 -15.20
CA GLU A 17 51.91 11.09 -16.01
C GLU A 17 51.35 9.71 -15.62
N GLY A 18 52.21 8.73 -15.34
CA GLY A 18 51.79 7.41 -14.85
C GLY A 18 51.08 7.47 -13.49
N ILE A 19 51.58 8.28 -12.55
CA ILE A 19 50.93 8.49 -11.25
C ILE A 19 49.57 9.18 -11.43
N VAL A 20 49.51 10.23 -12.25
CA VAL A 20 48.25 10.95 -12.53
C VAL A 20 47.22 10.03 -13.18
N SER A 21 47.65 9.19 -14.13
CA SER A 21 46.79 8.20 -14.78
C SER A 21 46.28 7.15 -13.78
N ALA A 22 47.13 6.64 -12.89
CA ALA A 22 46.73 5.69 -11.85
C ALA A 22 45.71 6.30 -10.87
N VAL A 23 45.91 7.55 -10.46
CA VAL A 23 44.97 8.27 -9.59
C VAL A 23 43.63 8.53 -10.30
N MET A 24 43.66 8.87 -11.58
CA MET A 24 42.45 9.08 -12.38
C MET A 24 41.67 7.76 -12.55
N MET A 25 42.38 6.67 -12.83
CA MET A 25 41.79 5.33 -12.94
C MET A 25 41.19 4.85 -11.61
N LEU A 26 41.86 5.17 -10.50
CA LEU A 26 41.37 4.88 -9.15
C LEU A 26 40.14 5.73 -8.79
N MET A 27 40.07 6.99 -9.19
CA MET A 27 38.85 7.81 -9.05
C MET A 27 37.70 7.24 -9.88
N VAL A 28 37.94 6.85 -11.13
CA VAL A 28 36.90 6.24 -11.99
C VAL A 28 36.39 4.94 -11.37
N ALA A 29 37.29 4.08 -10.88
CA ALA A 29 36.92 2.86 -10.17
C ALA A 29 36.10 3.17 -8.90
N TYR A 30 36.52 4.17 -8.11
CA TYR A 30 35.79 4.62 -6.93
C TYR A 30 34.37 5.10 -7.30
N PHE A 31 34.22 5.91 -8.35
CA PHE A 31 32.92 6.36 -8.83
C PHE A 31 32.04 5.20 -9.32
N LEU A 32 32.60 4.20 -10.01
CA LEU A 32 31.87 3.01 -10.45
C LEU A 32 31.43 2.11 -9.29
N PHE A 33 32.24 1.97 -8.25
CA PHE A 33 31.85 1.20 -7.06
C PHE A 33 30.85 1.96 -6.19
N HIS A 34 30.88 3.29 -6.18
CA HIS A 34 29.94 4.09 -5.40
C HIS A 34 28.61 4.32 -6.12
N SER A 35 28.56 4.23 -7.46
CA SER A 35 27.33 4.37 -8.24
C SER A 35 26.40 3.16 -8.07
N THR A 36 26.93 1.97 -7.79
CA THR A 36 26.12 0.77 -7.52
C THR A 36 25.49 0.74 -6.12
N ILE A 37 25.95 1.60 -5.20
CA ILE A 37 25.40 1.73 -3.84
C ILE A 37 24.10 2.56 -3.82
N ILE A 38 23.77 3.28 -4.92
CA ILE A 38 22.48 3.98 -5.09
C ILE A 38 21.44 3.06 -5.74
N ILE A 39 21.47 1.78 -5.39
CA ILE A 39 20.34 0.88 -5.59
C ILE A 39 19.96 0.47 -4.18
N SER A 40 19.12 1.28 -3.54
CA SER A 40 18.48 0.88 -2.27
C SER A 40 17.93 -0.54 -2.42
N PRO A 41 17.93 -1.38 -1.37
CA PRO A 41 17.25 -2.66 -1.39
C PRO A 41 15.74 -2.42 -1.53
N LEU A 42 15.31 -2.15 -2.75
CA LEU A 42 13.94 -1.84 -3.17
C LEU A 42 13.01 -3.05 -3.03
N THR A 43 13.51 -4.22 -2.67
CA THR A 43 12.75 -5.46 -2.73
C THR A 43 11.59 -5.47 -1.74
N GLY A 44 11.77 -4.91 -0.55
CA GLY A 44 10.71 -4.79 0.47
C GLY A 44 9.69 -3.73 0.05
N GLU A 45 10.14 -2.47 -0.08
CA GLU A 45 9.28 -1.33 -0.40
C GLU A 45 8.54 -1.47 -1.75
N ALA A 46 9.18 -2.04 -2.77
CA ALA A 46 8.51 -2.29 -4.05
C ALA A 46 7.44 -3.38 -3.92
N SER A 47 7.66 -4.37 -3.06
CA SER A 47 6.65 -5.41 -2.80
C SER A 47 5.48 -4.87 -1.98
N ASP A 48 5.72 -3.99 -1.02
CA ASP A 48 4.66 -3.33 -0.24
C ASP A 48 3.84 -2.39 -1.13
N ALA A 49 4.50 -1.66 -2.04
CA ALA A 49 3.83 -0.85 -3.04
C ALA A 49 2.93 -1.70 -3.94
N GLN A 50 3.40 -2.87 -4.39
CA GLN A 50 2.59 -3.80 -5.18
C GLN A 50 1.37 -4.30 -4.40
N LEU A 51 1.55 -4.74 -3.14
CA LEU A 51 0.44 -5.17 -2.28
C LEU A 51 -0.58 -4.04 -2.08
N LYS A 52 -0.11 -2.81 -1.92
CA LYS A 52 -0.98 -1.64 -1.80
C LYS A 52 -1.81 -1.42 -3.07
N TYR A 53 -1.21 -1.52 -4.25
CA TYR A 53 -1.95 -1.40 -5.52
C TYR A 53 -2.98 -2.52 -5.67
N ILE A 54 -2.59 -3.77 -5.39
CA ILE A 54 -3.51 -4.92 -5.40
C ILE A 54 -4.70 -4.68 -4.48
N GLY A 55 -4.46 -4.22 -3.25
CA GLY A 55 -5.53 -3.94 -2.30
C GLY A 55 -6.47 -2.82 -2.73
N ILE A 56 -5.92 -1.72 -3.26
CA ILE A 56 -6.73 -0.61 -3.79
C ILE A 56 -7.58 -1.09 -4.96
N ASP A 57 -7.00 -1.84 -5.89
CA ASP A 57 -7.70 -2.37 -7.06
C ASP A 57 -8.79 -3.37 -6.65
N THR A 58 -8.50 -4.22 -5.66
CA THR A 58 -9.48 -5.15 -5.08
C THR A 58 -10.68 -4.38 -4.52
N LEU A 59 -10.46 -3.38 -3.65
CA LEU A 59 -11.55 -2.56 -3.11
C LEU A 59 -12.28 -1.72 -4.18
N ASN A 60 -11.62 -1.40 -5.29
CA ASN A 60 -12.24 -0.72 -6.42
C ASN A 60 -13.14 -1.64 -7.24
N ILE A 61 -12.68 -2.84 -7.54
CA ILE A 61 -13.44 -3.87 -8.26
C ILE A 61 -14.67 -4.30 -7.46
N LEU A 62 -14.51 -4.53 -6.15
CA LEU A 62 -15.62 -4.92 -5.27
C LEU A 62 -16.67 -3.82 -5.10
N ASN A 63 -16.28 -2.58 -5.40
CA ASN A 63 -17.16 -1.41 -5.41
C ASN A 63 -17.59 -0.98 -6.83
N SER A 64 -17.30 -1.76 -7.87
CA SER A 64 -17.37 -1.26 -9.26
C SER A 64 -18.78 -1.17 -9.84
N GLU A 65 -19.82 -1.37 -9.05
CA GLU A 65 -21.19 -1.06 -9.45
C GLU A 65 -21.71 0.04 -8.52
N GLY A 66 -21.57 1.29 -8.96
CA GLY A 66 -21.99 2.50 -8.24
C GLY A 66 -23.49 2.62 -7.97
N ASN A 67 -24.21 1.50 -7.91
CA ASN A 67 -25.64 1.45 -7.67
C ASN A 67 -26.01 0.07 -7.09
N TRP A 68 -25.98 -0.05 -5.76
CA TRP A 68 -26.80 -0.97 -4.95
C TRP A 68 -26.54 -2.49 -5.14
N ASN A 69 -25.61 -2.85 -6.01
CA ASN A 69 -25.36 -4.21 -6.46
C ASN A 69 -23.87 -4.59 -6.39
N GLY A 70 -23.03 -3.68 -5.92
CA GLY A 70 -21.64 -4.00 -5.58
C GLY A 70 -21.58 -5.04 -4.46
N THR A 71 -20.58 -5.91 -4.50
CA THR A 71 -20.39 -6.96 -3.49
C THR A 71 -20.17 -6.37 -2.10
N LEU A 72 -19.68 -5.14 -1.97
CA LEU A 72 -19.60 -4.41 -0.69
C LEU A 72 -20.97 -4.09 -0.07
N HIS A 73 -22.06 -4.09 -0.85
CA HIS A 73 -23.41 -3.92 -0.31
C HIS A 73 -23.83 -5.11 0.58
N CYS A 74 -23.15 -6.26 0.49
CA CYS A 74 -23.35 -7.38 1.43
C CYS A 74 -23.14 -6.97 2.91
N LEU A 75 -22.34 -5.93 3.16
CA LEU A 75 -22.06 -5.40 4.49
C LEU A 75 -23.33 -4.89 5.19
N ALA A 76 -24.37 -4.56 4.43
CA ALA A 76 -25.68 -4.17 4.97
C ALA A 76 -26.41 -5.33 5.68
N ASN A 77 -26.16 -6.57 5.27
CA ASN A 77 -26.80 -7.77 5.84
C ASN A 77 -25.79 -8.74 6.48
N LEU A 78 -24.49 -8.40 6.48
CA LEU A 78 -23.37 -9.24 6.92
C LEU A 78 -23.26 -10.62 6.22
N ASN A 79 -24.08 -10.91 5.22
CA ASN A 79 -23.99 -12.13 4.42
C ASN A 79 -23.04 -11.91 3.24
N CYS A 80 -21.74 -12.01 3.52
CA CYS A 80 -20.69 -11.62 2.59
C CYS A 80 -19.95 -12.78 1.92
N GLN A 81 -20.54 -13.98 1.82
CA GLN A 81 -19.86 -15.14 1.20
C GLN A 81 -19.37 -14.83 -0.23
N GLU A 82 -20.21 -14.20 -1.05
CA GLU A 82 -19.83 -13.81 -2.41
C GLU A 82 -18.70 -12.76 -2.45
N LEU A 83 -18.66 -11.85 -1.47
CA LEU A 83 -17.56 -10.89 -1.33
C LEU A 83 -16.26 -11.63 -1.05
N LEU A 84 -16.28 -12.59 -0.12
CA LEU A 84 -15.09 -13.37 0.25
C LEU A 84 -14.61 -14.24 -0.90
N ASP A 85 -15.51 -14.94 -1.59
CA ASP A 85 -15.19 -15.75 -2.77
C ASP A 85 -14.57 -14.91 -3.90
N ASN A 86 -15.00 -13.65 -4.03
CA ASN A 86 -14.45 -12.74 -5.03
C ASN A 86 -13.09 -12.17 -4.61
N ILE A 87 -12.88 -11.88 -3.32
CA ILE A 87 -11.56 -11.49 -2.80
C ILE A 87 -10.56 -12.64 -3.00
N ASP A 88 -10.94 -13.87 -2.66
CA ASP A 88 -10.10 -15.07 -2.82
C ASP A 88 -9.73 -15.34 -4.29
N LYS A 89 -10.57 -14.92 -5.25
CA LYS A 89 -10.27 -15.02 -6.70
C LYS A 89 -9.40 -13.88 -7.24
N ILE A 90 -9.49 -12.69 -6.66
CA ILE A 90 -8.77 -11.50 -7.12
C ILE A 90 -7.36 -11.48 -6.55
N LEU A 91 -7.20 -11.90 -5.29
CA LEU A 91 -5.91 -11.92 -4.63
C LEU A 91 -5.03 -13.06 -5.15
N PRO A 92 -3.71 -12.82 -5.30
CA PRO A 92 -2.76 -13.88 -5.62
C PRO A 92 -2.67 -14.94 -4.50
N ASP A 93 -2.37 -16.19 -4.86
CA ASP A 93 -2.26 -17.33 -3.92
C ASP A 93 -1.25 -17.10 -2.76
N ASN A 94 -0.29 -16.19 -2.94
CA ASN A 94 0.75 -15.86 -1.98
C ASN A 94 0.44 -14.62 -1.12
N VAL A 95 -0.82 -14.17 -1.12
CA VAL A 95 -1.29 -13.00 -0.36
C VAL A 95 -2.48 -13.40 0.51
N ASP A 96 -2.31 -13.25 1.82
CA ASP A 96 -3.41 -13.38 2.77
C ASP A 96 -3.99 -12.01 3.11
N TYR A 97 -5.22 -12.01 3.65
CA TYR A 97 -5.93 -10.79 3.99
C TYR A 97 -6.79 -10.91 5.24
N SER A 98 -7.08 -9.74 5.79
CA SER A 98 -8.08 -9.51 6.83
C SER A 98 -8.94 -8.34 6.43
N LEU A 99 -10.24 -8.45 6.69
CA LEU A 99 -11.23 -7.46 6.30
C LEU A 99 -11.98 -6.99 7.53
N GLN A 100 -11.96 -5.69 7.76
CA GLN A 100 -12.64 -5.06 8.89
C GLN A 100 -13.40 -3.81 8.45
N VAL A 101 -14.53 -3.56 9.07
CA VAL A 101 -15.34 -2.36 8.84
C VAL A 101 -15.24 -1.47 10.08
N ILE A 102 -14.86 -0.21 9.87
CA ILE A 102 -14.79 0.81 10.90
C ILE A 102 -15.99 1.75 10.69
N TYR A 103 -16.71 2.03 11.77
CA TYR A 103 -17.89 2.88 11.74
C TYR A 103 -17.97 3.74 13.00
N THR A 104 -18.65 4.88 12.89
CA THR A 104 -18.86 5.79 14.02
C THR A 104 -20.32 5.77 14.44
N SER A 105 -20.54 5.53 15.73
CA SER A 105 -21.86 5.61 16.36
C SER A 105 -21.75 6.43 17.65
N GLY A 106 -21.10 7.60 17.57
CA GLY A 106 -20.68 8.42 18.72
C GLY A 106 -19.30 8.02 19.26
N GLU A 107 -18.90 6.76 19.06
CA GLU A 107 -17.54 6.24 19.25
C GLU A 107 -17.12 5.48 17.99
N VAL A 108 -15.81 5.47 17.72
CA VAL A 108 -15.22 4.69 16.61
C VAL A 108 -15.20 3.22 17.01
N LYS A 109 -15.95 2.40 16.28
CA LYS A 109 -16.05 0.95 16.48
C LYS A 109 -15.51 0.22 15.25
N THR A 110 -14.92 -0.94 15.50
CA THR A 110 -14.40 -1.83 14.46
C THR A 110 -15.15 -3.16 14.52
N HIS A 111 -15.64 -3.60 13.38
CA HIS A 111 -16.29 -4.89 13.20
C HIS A 111 -15.46 -5.77 12.24
N PRO A 112 -14.87 -6.89 12.71
CA PRO A 112 -14.15 -7.80 11.84
C PRO A 112 -15.15 -8.59 10.97
N ILE A 113 -14.89 -8.63 9.66
CA ILE A 113 -15.63 -9.48 8.71
C ILE A 113 -14.87 -10.79 8.51
N VAL A 114 -13.56 -10.70 8.34
CA VAL A 114 -12.63 -11.83 8.30
C VAL A 114 -11.47 -11.47 9.19
N GLU A 115 -11.19 -12.31 10.17
CA GLU A 115 -10.04 -12.17 11.07
C GLU A 115 -9.08 -13.32 10.81
N ARG A 116 -7.85 -12.98 10.39
CA ARG A 116 -6.72 -13.91 10.27
C ARG A 116 -5.53 -13.29 11.00
N GLU A 117 -4.63 -14.14 11.49
CA GLU A 117 -3.42 -13.69 12.19
C GLU A 117 -2.42 -13.10 11.19
N TYR A 118 -1.90 -11.92 11.51
CA TYR A 118 -0.98 -11.17 10.66
C TYR A 118 0.48 -11.55 10.90
N THR A 119 1.29 -11.50 9.85
CA THR A 119 2.76 -11.47 9.94
C THR A 119 3.27 -10.03 10.15
N GLU A 120 4.57 -9.85 10.43
CA GLU A 120 5.14 -8.52 10.71
C GLU A 120 5.04 -7.52 9.54
N ASP A 121 5.08 -8.00 8.29
CA ASP A 121 4.99 -7.17 7.08
C ASP A 121 3.56 -7.10 6.54
N THR A 122 2.79 -6.09 6.98
CA THR A 122 1.40 -5.89 6.54
C THR A 122 1.18 -4.54 5.88
N VAL A 123 0.32 -4.53 4.88
CA VAL A 123 -0.10 -3.35 4.15
C VAL A 123 -1.60 -3.17 4.34
N SER A 124 -2.01 -2.01 4.86
CA SER A 124 -3.43 -1.68 4.99
C SER A 124 -3.89 -0.70 3.93
N VAL A 125 -5.04 -0.98 3.34
CA VAL A 125 -5.76 -0.09 2.43
C VAL A 125 -7.19 0.08 2.94
N SER A 126 -7.78 1.25 2.71
CA SER A 126 -9.18 1.48 3.10
C SER A 126 -9.96 2.26 2.06
N LYS A 127 -11.27 2.06 2.09
CA LYS A 127 -12.23 2.71 1.21
C LYS A 127 -13.49 3.06 1.98
N TYR A 128 -13.99 4.28 1.77
CA TYR A 128 -15.24 4.74 2.36
C TYR A 128 -16.41 4.37 1.45
N ILE A 129 -17.46 3.81 2.05
CA ILE A 129 -18.73 3.51 1.42
C ILE A 129 -19.85 4.17 2.20
N VAL A 130 -20.89 4.58 1.49
CA VAL A 130 -22.03 5.30 2.07
C VAL A 130 -23.27 4.46 1.84
N PHE A 131 -23.98 4.16 2.92
CA PHE A 131 -25.26 3.48 2.92
C PHE A 131 -26.37 4.42 3.37
N GLN A 132 -27.60 4.15 3.01
CA GLN A 132 -28.73 4.75 3.71
C GLN A 132 -28.99 3.97 5.00
N ASN A 133 -29.35 4.66 6.09
CA ASN A 133 -29.63 4.00 7.37
C ASN A 133 -30.77 2.96 7.24
N SER A 134 -31.71 3.19 6.32
CA SER A 134 -32.80 2.26 5.93
C SER A 134 -32.30 0.93 5.35
N GLU A 135 -31.10 0.89 4.78
CA GLU A 135 -30.50 -0.32 4.23
C GLU A 135 -29.81 -1.15 5.32
N LEU A 136 -29.46 -0.51 6.44
CA LEU A 136 -28.69 -1.11 7.53
C LEU A 136 -29.57 -1.66 8.66
N VAL A 137 -30.90 -1.70 8.52
CA VAL A 137 -31.85 -2.03 9.62
C VAL A 137 -31.52 -3.35 10.34
N ASN A 138 -30.94 -4.33 9.64
CA ASN A 138 -30.56 -5.63 10.21
C ASN A 138 -29.06 -5.75 10.53
N SER A 139 -28.30 -4.67 10.45
CA SER A 139 -26.86 -4.64 10.62
C SER A 139 -26.43 -3.95 11.92
N PRO A 140 -25.29 -4.35 12.51
CA PRO A 140 -24.70 -3.65 13.66
C PRO A 140 -24.28 -2.21 13.34
N PHE A 141 -24.30 -1.83 12.06
CA PHE A 141 -24.03 -0.48 11.58
C PHE A 141 -25.29 0.42 11.61
N PHE A 142 -26.47 -0.13 11.93
CA PHE A 142 -27.69 0.66 12.07
C PHE A 142 -27.55 1.69 13.18
N PHE A 143 -27.88 2.93 12.85
CA PHE A 143 -27.82 4.01 13.81
C PHE A 143 -29.24 4.33 14.33
N ASN A 144 -29.52 3.93 15.58
CA ASN A 144 -30.79 4.16 16.24
C ASN A 144 -30.67 5.35 17.21
N GLU A 145 -30.76 6.57 16.69
CA GLU A 145 -30.78 7.75 17.54
C GLU A 145 -32.19 7.98 18.09
N SER A 146 -32.40 7.61 19.36
CA SER A 146 -33.63 7.94 20.11
C SER A 146 -33.63 9.38 20.65
N SER A 147 -32.66 10.22 20.27
CA SER A 147 -32.42 11.57 20.84
C SER A 147 -33.08 12.71 20.08
N CYS A 148 -33.73 12.44 18.95
CA CYS A 148 -34.42 13.49 18.22
C CYS A 148 -35.91 13.56 18.61
N VAL A 149 -36.31 14.69 19.20
CA VAL A 149 -37.66 14.93 19.73
C VAL A 149 -38.69 15.26 18.63
N ASP A 150 -38.25 15.60 17.42
CA ASP A 150 -39.13 15.98 16.28
C ASP A 150 -38.79 15.25 14.97
N CYS A 151 -37.89 14.26 14.98
CA CYS A 151 -37.57 13.48 13.79
C CYS A 151 -38.58 12.35 13.68
N THR A 152 -39.53 12.51 12.77
CA THR A 152 -40.25 11.39 12.18
C THR A 152 -39.24 10.38 11.64
N GLN A 153 -38.92 9.32 12.39
CA GLN A 153 -38.09 8.16 12.01
C GLN A 153 -37.31 8.32 10.69
N ASP A 154 -36.29 9.18 10.67
CA ASP A 154 -35.59 9.48 9.42
C ASP A 154 -34.59 8.37 9.12
N MET A 155 -35.12 7.27 8.59
CA MET A 155 -34.36 6.16 8.03
C MET A 155 -33.54 6.57 6.79
N GLN A 156 -33.58 7.84 6.37
CA GLN A 156 -32.94 8.35 5.16
C GLN A 156 -31.57 9.00 5.39
N TYR A 157 -31.06 9.05 6.63
CA TYR A 157 -29.73 9.59 6.88
C TYR A 157 -28.62 8.70 6.28
N PRO A 158 -27.61 9.27 5.61
CA PRO A 158 -26.49 8.50 5.10
C PRO A 158 -25.54 8.09 6.25
N VAL A 159 -25.20 6.82 6.30
CA VAL A 159 -24.20 6.23 7.20
C VAL A 159 -22.93 5.96 6.41
N VAL A 160 -21.80 6.46 6.89
CA VAL A 160 -20.48 6.25 6.27
C VAL A 160 -19.76 5.13 6.99
N LEU A 161 -19.33 4.11 6.23
CA LEU A 161 -18.52 3.01 6.72
C LEU A 161 -17.14 3.06 6.04
N GLU A 162 -16.08 2.85 6.82
CA GLU A 162 -14.74 2.64 6.30
C GLU A 162 -14.47 1.15 6.22
N VAL A 163 -14.31 0.63 5.00
CA VAL A 163 -13.87 -0.75 4.78
C VAL A 163 -12.35 -0.76 4.72
N LYS A 164 -11.71 -1.41 5.67
CA LYS A 164 -10.27 -1.56 5.75
C LYS A 164 -9.87 -3.00 5.46
N LEU A 165 -9.02 -3.16 4.45
CA LEU A 165 -8.42 -4.42 4.04
C LEU A 165 -6.94 -4.38 4.43
N VAL A 166 -6.50 -5.38 5.19
CA VAL A 166 -5.11 -5.57 5.58
C VAL A 166 -4.59 -6.78 4.81
N LEU A 167 -3.44 -6.63 4.14
CA LEU A 167 -2.84 -7.62 3.25
C LEU A 167 -1.43 -7.94 3.72
N TRP A 168 -1.01 -9.20 3.60
CA TRP A 168 0.35 -9.62 3.88
C TRP A 168 0.72 -10.80 2.99
N ARG A 169 2.02 -11.09 2.90
CA ARG A 169 2.53 -12.21 2.11
C ARG A 169 2.71 -13.43 3.00
N VAL A 170 2.40 -14.60 2.45
CA VAL A 170 2.56 -15.92 3.08
C VAL A 170 3.74 -16.66 2.48
#